data_AF-R9M7C2-F1
#
_entry.id   AF-R9M7C2-F1
#
_cell.length_a   1.000
_cell.length_b   1.000
_cell.length_c   1.000
_cell.angle_alpha   90.00
_cell.angle_beta   90.00
_cell.angle_gamma   90.00
#
_symmetry.space_group_name_H-M   'P 1'
#
loop_
_entity.id
_entity.type
_entity.pdbx_description
1 polymer ?
#
loop_
_entity_poly.entity_id
_entity_poly.type
_entity_poly.pdbx_seq_one_letter_code
_entity_poly.pdbx_strand_id
1 'polypeptide(L)'
;MYIDIYKDQMLPIELFGRQVLYTKHPIAREEVPEGWCCYDLCGTDRKPNQSLKLTDAALIYHTGTVLSPRPLKRSTTLERKVTDLFFPNAEPLTLAEFCRNQNLPFPQDPRKYVLRPASPEEAGLFYALPPERDEALGAIGHVRIDFGGGGSNFHHSWWPRGPEELNTQEFRDELGSVVDELRRSVLKDLSSMRRYCWGHSGEIKGGVCCQNYGYVVETDRCLYRLRCNPAQGDYHAYLGCFDKQAQKQIIGRVTFASGVSEDFTDPQKYLRTLREELPYHPTTGFRYETLTDDPEIRKAVDDMLYDLYGEENPRPLEDYGSSGMMGGMSL
;
A
#
# COMPACT_ATOMS: atom_id res chain seq x y z
N MET A 1 -3.99 -5.93 14.02
CA MET A 1 -3.47 -4.67 13.49
C MET A 1 -2.25 -4.26 14.31
N TYR A 2 -1.11 -4.14 13.65
CA TYR A 2 0.14 -3.63 14.19
C TYR A 2 0.19 -2.11 13.96
N ILE A 3 0.96 -1.40 14.78
CA ILE A 3 1.19 0.04 14.59
C ILE A 3 2.51 0.31 13.87
N ASP A 4 2.54 1.38 13.07
CA ASP A 4 3.76 1.92 12.49
C ASP A 4 4.40 2.89 13.50
N ILE A 5 5.45 2.44 14.18
CA ILE A 5 6.08 3.21 15.27
C ILE A 5 6.66 4.57 14.85
N TYR A 6 6.87 4.78 13.54
CA TYR A 6 7.43 6.03 13.01
C TYR A 6 6.35 7.04 12.61
N LYS A 7 5.09 6.62 12.51
CA LYS A 7 3.96 7.48 12.12
C LYS A 7 2.89 7.58 13.20
N ASP A 8 2.57 6.46 13.83
CA ASP A 8 1.49 6.37 14.79
C ASP A 8 1.88 6.99 16.13
N GLN A 9 0.88 7.56 16.80
CA GLN A 9 1.04 8.10 18.15
C GLN A 9 0.93 6.97 19.18
N MET A 10 1.78 7.04 20.19
CA MET A 10 1.82 6.13 21.33
C MET A 10 1.67 6.90 22.62
N LEU A 11 1.16 6.25 23.66
CA LEU A 11 0.97 6.88 24.96
C LEU A 11 2.30 6.87 25.73
N PRO A 12 2.84 8.03 26.15
CA PRO A 12 3.96 8.05 27.06
C PRO A 12 3.48 7.58 28.45
N ILE A 13 4.13 6.55 28.98
CA ILE A 13 3.82 5.97 30.30
C ILE A 13 5.09 5.86 31.14
N GLU A 14 4.92 5.64 32.43
CA GLU A 14 6.02 5.27 33.32
C GLU A 14 5.92 3.79 33.69
N LEU A 15 7.01 3.04 33.47
CA LEU A 15 7.11 1.64 33.83
C LEU A 15 8.45 1.36 34.50
N PHE A 16 8.42 0.83 35.72
CA PHE A 16 9.62 0.58 36.55
C PHE A 16 10.47 1.84 36.76
N GLY A 17 9.83 2.99 36.96
CA GLY A 17 10.50 4.29 37.15
C GLY A 17 11.16 4.84 35.88
N ARG A 18 10.75 4.38 34.69
CA ARG A 18 11.29 4.82 33.40
C ARG A 18 10.15 5.27 32.49
N GLN A 19 10.35 6.39 31.80
CA GLN A 19 9.44 6.80 30.74
C GLN A 19 9.63 5.92 29.50
N VAL A 20 8.53 5.40 28.99
CA VAL A 20 8.46 4.48 27.85
C VAL A 20 7.21 4.77 27.03
N LEU A 21 7.14 4.27 25.79
CA LEU A 21 5.97 4.41 24.93
C LEU A 21 5.11 3.15 25.01
N TYR A 22 3.81 3.31 25.21
CA TYR A 22 2.83 2.23 25.25
C TYR A 22 1.86 2.33 24.07
N THR A 23 1.50 1.17 23.55
CA THR A 23 0.40 1.00 22.62
C THR A 23 -0.43 -0.21 23.01
N LYS A 24 -1.74 -0.15 22.74
CA LYS A 24 -2.62 -1.31 22.90
C LYS A 24 -2.36 -2.37 21.82
N HIS A 25 -1.83 -1.96 20.68
CA HIS A 25 -1.59 -2.81 19.52
C HIS A 25 -0.15 -3.35 19.53
N PRO A 26 0.09 -4.53 18.95
CA PRO A 26 1.44 -5.08 18.85
C PRO A 26 2.34 -4.24 17.93
N ILE A 27 3.65 -4.26 18.20
CA ILE A 27 4.70 -3.68 17.36
C ILE A 27 5.47 -4.82 16.69
N ALA A 28 5.76 -4.70 15.39
CA ALA A 28 6.51 -5.70 14.65
C ALA A 28 7.96 -5.64 15.12
N ARG A 29 8.54 -6.79 15.51
CA ARG A 29 9.87 -6.81 16.14
C ARG A 29 10.96 -6.43 15.13
N GLU A 30 10.69 -6.69 13.88
CA GLU A 30 11.52 -6.36 12.73
C GLU A 30 11.57 -4.85 12.46
N GLU A 31 10.61 -4.07 12.98
CA GLU A 31 10.54 -2.61 12.80
C GLU A 31 11.10 -1.82 14.00
N VAL A 32 11.42 -2.51 15.09
CA VAL A 32 11.96 -1.88 16.31
C VAL A 32 13.33 -1.26 16.00
N PRO A 33 13.57 0.01 16.37
CA PRO A 33 14.82 0.66 16.01
C PRO A 33 16.02 0.06 16.75
N GLU A 34 17.20 0.13 16.13
CA GLU A 34 18.41 -0.40 16.74
C GLU A 34 18.70 0.29 18.09
N GLY A 35 19.08 -0.51 19.09
CA GLY A 35 19.31 -0.04 20.47
C GLY A 35 18.05 0.15 21.31
N TRP A 36 16.86 0.08 20.72
CA TRP A 36 15.59 0.09 21.46
C TRP A 36 15.16 -1.32 21.85
N CYS A 37 14.38 -1.40 22.92
CA CYS A 37 13.83 -2.64 23.44
C CYS A 37 12.30 -2.60 23.33
N CYS A 38 11.72 -3.67 22.82
CA CYS A 38 10.28 -3.78 22.66
C CYS A 38 9.77 -5.02 23.41
N TYR A 39 8.77 -4.84 24.26
CA TYR A 39 8.25 -5.88 25.15
C TYR A 39 6.72 -5.91 25.10
N ASP A 40 6.12 -7.07 25.33
CA ASP A 40 4.67 -7.17 25.49
C ASP A 40 4.28 -7.25 26.96
N LEU A 41 3.17 -6.60 27.26
CA LEU A 41 2.47 -6.70 28.52
C LEU A 41 1.39 -7.77 28.41
N CYS A 42 1.40 -8.72 29.34
CA CYS A 42 0.47 -9.84 29.37
C CYS A 42 -0.34 -9.90 30.66
N GLY A 43 -1.58 -10.36 30.54
CA GLY A 43 -2.37 -10.85 31.65
C GLY A 43 -2.11 -12.31 31.98
N THR A 44 -3.04 -12.89 32.73
CA THR A 44 -3.05 -14.31 33.07
C THR A 44 -4.38 -14.93 32.67
N ASP A 45 -4.46 -16.26 32.69
CA ASP A 45 -5.69 -17.03 32.55
C ASP A 45 -6.86 -16.49 33.40
N ARG A 46 -6.59 -16.10 34.64
CA ARG A 46 -7.57 -15.56 35.59
C ARG A 46 -7.88 -14.08 35.36
N LYS A 47 -6.94 -13.33 34.80
CA LYS A 47 -7.04 -11.87 34.57
C LYS A 47 -6.44 -11.52 33.22
N PRO A 48 -7.11 -11.89 32.11
CA PRO A 48 -6.53 -11.79 30.77
C PRO A 48 -6.28 -10.36 30.32
N ASN A 49 -7.07 -9.41 30.85
CA ASN A 49 -7.04 -8.00 30.44
C ASN A 49 -6.20 -7.10 31.36
N GLN A 50 -5.50 -7.66 32.35
CA GLN A 50 -4.67 -6.87 33.29
C GLN A 50 -3.19 -7.06 32.97
N SER A 51 -2.44 -5.98 32.74
CA SER A 51 -0.99 -6.05 32.47
C SER A 51 -0.20 -6.45 33.71
N LEU A 52 -0.03 -7.75 33.93
CA LEU A 52 0.60 -8.33 35.13
C LEU A 52 2.05 -8.76 34.90
N LYS A 53 2.41 -9.04 33.65
CA LYS A 53 3.72 -9.56 33.25
C LYS A 53 4.25 -8.79 32.05
N LEU A 54 5.57 -8.70 31.97
CA LEU A 54 6.31 -8.18 30.83
C LEU A 54 7.19 -9.29 30.25
N THR A 55 7.08 -9.53 28.95
CA THR A 55 7.79 -10.58 28.19
C THR A 55 8.34 -10.01 26.87
N ASP A 56 9.25 -10.71 26.21
CA ASP A 56 9.78 -10.29 24.90
C ASP A 56 8.73 -10.39 23.78
N ALA A 57 7.86 -11.41 23.84
CA ALA A 57 6.75 -11.57 22.91
C ALA A 57 5.61 -12.36 23.57
N ALA A 58 4.41 -11.81 23.52
CA ALA A 58 3.20 -12.45 24.04
C ALA A 58 2.59 -13.38 22.99
N LEU A 59 2.35 -14.63 23.36
CA LEU A 59 1.55 -15.57 22.54
C LEU A 59 0.06 -15.51 22.90
N ILE A 60 -0.25 -15.26 24.17
CA ILE A 60 -1.59 -15.27 24.74
C ILE A 60 -1.75 -14.16 25.77
N TYR A 61 -2.98 -13.71 26.00
CA TYR A 61 -3.32 -12.68 26.98
C TYR A 61 -2.55 -11.37 26.78
N HIS A 62 -2.25 -11.00 25.52
CA HIS A 62 -1.63 -9.72 25.19
C HIS A 62 -2.58 -8.57 25.61
N THR A 63 -2.02 -7.61 26.34
CA THR A 63 -2.74 -6.43 26.85
C THR A 63 -2.19 -5.12 26.30
N GLY A 64 -1.05 -5.17 25.64
CA GLY A 64 -0.38 -4.03 25.02
C GLY A 64 1.11 -4.29 24.84
N THR A 65 1.78 -3.37 24.16
CA THR A 65 3.20 -3.43 23.84
C THR A 65 3.87 -2.13 24.30
N VAL A 66 5.10 -2.27 24.80
CA VAL A 66 5.92 -1.17 25.33
C VAL A 66 7.22 -1.09 24.55
N LEU A 67 7.52 0.11 24.06
CA LEU A 67 8.76 0.48 23.40
C LEU A 67 9.60 1.35 24.36
N SER A 68 10.82 0.91 24.64
CA SER A 68 11.71 1.51 25.63
C SER A 68 13.12 1.74 25.07
N PRO A 69 13.73 2.91 25.32
CA PRO A 69 15.12 3.18 24.89
C PRO A 69 16.16 2.40 25.72
N ARG A 70 15.73 1.75 26.81
CA ARG A 70 16.60 0.98 27.70
C ARG A 70 15.96 -0.36 28.09
N PRO A 71 16.74 -1.42 28.36
CA PRO A 71 16.20 -2.69 28.77
C PRO A 71 15.34 -2.59 30.04
N LEU A 72 14.13 -3.17 30.00
CA LEU A 72 13.22 -3.23 31.14
C LEU A 72 13.33 -4.57 31.90
N LYS A 73 14.07 -5.53 31.36
CA LYS A 73 14.42 -6.78 32.05
C LYS A 73 15.81 -7.23 31.60
N ARG A 74 16.42 -8.14 32.36
CA ARG A 74 17.68 -8.80 31.94
C ARG A 74 17.38 -9.70 30.74
N SER A 75 18.35 -9.87 29.84
CA SER A 75 18.21 -10.72 28.66
C SER A 75 17.90 -12.18 29.01
N THR A 76 18.40 -12.68 30.14
CA THR A 76 18.14 -14.05 30.63
C THR A 76 16.80 -14.22 31.34
N THR A 77 16.11 -13.13 31.68
CA THR A 77 14.82 -13.18 32.36
C THR A 77 13.72 -13.33 31.32
N LEU A 78 13.00 -14.44 31.30
CA LEU A 78 11.89 -14.67 30.37
C LEU A 78 10.73 -13.70 30.62
N GLU A 79 10.29 -13.60 31.88
CA GLU A 79 9.16 -12.77 32.28
C GLU A 79 9.52 -11.92 33.50
N ARG A 80 9.07 -10.66 33.51
CA ARG A 80 9.17 -9.76 34.67
C ARG A 80 7.77 -9.37 35.15
N LYS A 81 7.51 -9.46 36.45
CA LYS A 81 6.24 -9.00 37.04
C LYS A 81 6.12 -7.48 36.90
N VAL A 82 4.96 -7.01 36.45
CA VAL A 82 4.61 -5.58 36.37
C VAL A 82 4.09 -5.15 37.74
N THR A 83 4.75 -4.16 38.35
CA THR A 83 4.38 -3.61 39.67
C THR A 83 4.06 -2.13 39.62
N ASP A 84 4.82 -1.38 38.81
CA ASP A 84 4.80 0.09 38.80
C ASP A 84 4.50 0.57 37.38
N LEU A 85 3.29 0.29 36.90
CA LEU A 85 2.77 0.77 35.62
C LEU A 85 1.88 1.98 35.86
N PHE A 86 2.30 3.14 35.37
CA PHE A 86 1.59 4.40 35.56
C PHE A 86 1.30 5.07 34.22
N PHE A 87 0.04 5.40 34.00
CA PHE A 87 -0.44 6.16 32.85
C PHE A 87 -0.60 7.62 33.26
N PRO A 88 0.34 8.51 32.93
CA PRO A 88 0.11 9.94 33.10
C PRO A 88 -1.05 10.37 32.19
N ASN A 89 -1.82 11.38 32.61
CA ASN A 89 -2.81 12.05 31.73
C ASN A 89 -2.07 12.92 30.70
N ALA A 90 -1.22 12.30 29.89
CA ALA A 90 -0.43 12.92 28.86
C ALA A 90 -1.06 12.63 27.49
N GLU A 91 -0.94 13.61 26.59
CA GLU A 91 -1.35 13.43 25.21
C GLU A 91 -0.51 12.33 24.52
N PRO A 92 -1.09 11.55 23.59
CA PRO A 92 -0.33 10.65 22.73
C PRO A 92 0.77 11.41 21.97
N LEU A 93 1.94 10.78 21.85
CA LEU A 93 3.12 11.35 21.20
C LEU A 93 3.67 10.39 20.15
N THR A 94 4.24 10.95 19.09
CA THR A 94 5.06 10.19 18.14
C THR A 94 6.41 9.80 18.77
N LEU A 95 7.08 8.80 18.19
CA LEU A 95 8.45 8.43 18.62
C LEU A 95 9.42 9.63 18.53
N ALA A 96 9.27 10.48 17.50
CA ALA A 96 10.09 11.67 17.31
C ALA A 96 9.88 12.73 18.41
N GLU A 97 8.64 12.95 18.85
CA GLU A 97 8.32 13.85 19.96
C GLU A 97 8.82 13.29 21.28
N PHE A 98 8.65 11.99 21.53
CA PHE A 98 9.16 11.34 22.73
C PHE A 98 10.69 11.45 22.83
N CYS A 99 11.41 11.20 21.74
CA CYS A 99 12.87 11.37 21.68
C CYS A 99 13.29 12.82 21.98
N ARG A 100 12.61 13.81 21.38
CA ARG A 100 12.86 15.23 21.66
C ARG A 100 12.66 15.58 23.12
N ASN A 101 11.54 15.15 23.72
CA ASN A 101 11.22 15.45 25.12
C ASN A 101 12.24 14.85 26.10
N GLN A 102 12.85 13.71 25.73
CA GLN A 102 13.82 13.00 26.55
C GLN A 102 15.28 13.32 26.19
N ASN A 103 15.53 14.26 25.26
CA ASN A 103 16.86 14.53 24.70
C ASN A 103 17.59 13.25 24.23
N LEU A 104 16.84 12.33 23.61
CA LEU A 104 17.39 11.10 23.04
C LEU A 104 17.67 11.30 21.55
N PRO A 105 18.70 10.62 21.00
CA PRO A 105 18.87 10.57 19.56
C PRO A 105 17.62 9.94 18.93
N PHE A 106 17.04 10.62 17.94
CA PHE A 106 15.92 10.07 17.19
C PHE A 106 16.43 8.92 16.31
N PRO A 107 15.95 7.67 16.50
CA PRO A 107 16.34 6.59 15.62
C PRO A 107 15.76 6.87 14.23
N GLN A 108 16.60 6.76 13.20
CA GLN A 108 16.10 6.83 11.83
C GLN A 108 15.32 5.57 11.50
N ASP A 109 14.25 5.72 10.71
CA ASP A 109 13.52 4.58 10.17
C ASP A 109 14.49 3.75 9.31
N PRO A 110 14.81 2.51 9.70
CA PRO A 110 15.73 1.67 8.94
C PRO A 110 15.13 1.24 7.61
N ARG A 111 13.81 1.38 7.42
CA ARG A 111 13.09 0.95 6.22
C ARG A 111 13.41 1.90 5.08
N LYS A 112 14.10 1.39 4.07
CA LYS A 112 14.32 2.14 2.83
C LYS A 112 13.01 2.34 2.04
N TYR A 113 12.12 1.36 2.13
CA TYR A 113 10.85 1.34 1.40
C TYR A 113 9.69 1.06 2.35
N VAL A 114 8.69 1.93 2.35
CA VAL A 114 7.48 1.78 3.18
C VAL A 114 6.39 1.08 2.39
N LEU A 115 5.91 -0.05 2.90
CA LEU A 115 4.79 -0.79 2.32
C LEU A 115 3.47 -0.09 2.69
N ARG A 116 2.78 0.45 1.69
CA ARG A 116 1.42 0.97 1.85
C ARG A 116 0.41 -0.16 1.61
N PRO A 117 -0.52 -0.44 2.53
CA PRO A 117 -1.59 -1.41 2.25
C PRO A 117 -2.47 -0.93 1.09
N ALA A 118 -2.86 -1.87 0.24
CA ALA A 118 -3.77 -1.61 -0.87
C ALA A 118 -5.17 -1.26 -0.35
N SER A 119 -5.83 -0.32 -1.01
CA SER A 119 -7.27 -0.13 -0.82
C SER A 119 -8.05 -1.25 -1.53
N PRO A 120 -9.29 -1.54 -1.11
CA PRO A 120 -10.13 -2.55 -1.77
C PRO A 120 -10.38 -2.28 -3.26
N GLU A 121 -10.38 -1.01 -3.67
CA GLU A 121 -10.57 -0.59 -5.07
C GLU A 121 -9.37 -0.91 -5.96
N GLU A 122 -8.15 -0.88 -5.38
CA GLU A 122 -6.92 -1.24 -6.08
C GLU A 122 -6.73 -2.75 -6.27
N ALA A 123 -7.58 -3.59 -5.68
CA ALA A 123 -7.41 -5.05 -5.65
C ALA A 123 -7.19 -5.66 -7.05
N GLY A 124 -7.92 -5.17 -8.06
CA GLY A 124 -7.77 -5.65 -9.45
C GLY A 124 -6.37 -5.42 -10.04
N LEU A 125 -5.65 -4.40 -9.58
CA LEU A 125 -4.31 -4.03 -10.07
C LEU A 125 -3.20 -4.99 -9.57
N PHE A 126 -3.51 -5.86 -8.61
CA PHE A 126 -2.59 -6.88 -8.08
C PHE A 126 -2.63 -8.19 -8.88
N TYR A 127 -3.50 -8.28 -9.88
CA TYR A 127 -3.64 -9.43 -10.76
C TYR A 127 -3.11 -9.08 -12.16
N ALA A 128 -2.79 -10.12 -12.94
CA ALA A 128 -2.44 -9.91 -14.34
C ALA A 128 -3.67 -9.38 -15.08
N LEU A 129 -3.52 -8.23 -15.73
CA LEU A 129 -4.56 -7.62 -16.55
C LEU A 129 -4.33 -7.96 -18.03
N PRO A 130 -5.33 -7.72 -18.91
CA PRO A 130 -5.13 -7.85 -20.35
C PRO A 130 -3.93 -7.01 -20.82
N PRO A 131 -3.17 -7.46 -21.84
CA PRO A 131 -1.92 -6.80 -22.28
C PRO A 131 -2.06 -5.30 -22.53
N GLU A 132 -3.18 -4.85 -23.11
CA GLU A 132 -3.47 -3.44 -23.36
C GLU A 132 -3.47 -2.59 -22.07
N ARG A 133 -4.04 -3.13 -20.99
CA ARG A 133 -4.09 -2.46 -19.69
C ARG A 133 -2.76 -2.54 -18.95
N ASP A 134 -2.07 -3.68 -19.02
CA ASP A 134 -0.73 -3.83 -18.44
C ASP A 134 0.24 -2.84 -19.10
N GLU A 135 0.20 -2.68 -20.42
CA GLU A 135 1.00 -1.67 -21.15
C GLU A 135 0.62 -0.24 -20.75
N ALA A 136 -0.67 0.07 -20.64
CA ALA A 136 -1.14 1.38 -20.18
C ALA A 136 -0.68 1.71 -18.75
N LEU A 137 -0.57 0.71 -17.88
CA LEU A 137 -0.05 0.87 -16.52
C LEU A 137 1.49 0.89 -16.44
N GLY A 138 2.18 0.78 -17.57
CA GLY A 138 3.65 0.71 -17.61
C GLY A 138 4.21 -0.59 -17.05
N ALA A 139 3.48 -1.70 -17.12
CA ALA A 139 3.93 -2.98 -16.57
C ALA A 139 5.23 -3.44 -17.24
N ILE A 140 6.27 -3.69 -16.46
CA ILE A 140 7.55 -4.23 -16.93
C ILE A 140 7.49 -5.76 -16.89
N GLY A 141 7.01 -6.29 -15.76
CA GLY A 141 6.98 -7.71 -15.49
C GLY A 141 6.47 -8.03 -14.09
N HIS A 142 6.76 -9.24 -13.64
CA HIS A 142 6.54 -9.60 -12.25
C HIS A 142 7.54 -10.66 -11.76
N VAL A 143 7.83 -10.61 -10.47
CA VAL A 143 8.57 -11.67 -9.77
C VAL A 143 7.56 -12.58 -9.08
N ARG A 144 7.62 -13.88 -9.37
CA ARG A 144 6.87 -14.91 -8.65
C ARG A 144 7.76 -15.48 -7.55
N ILE A 145 7.25 -15.61 -6.34
CA ILE A 145 8.01 -16.00 -5.14
C ILE A 145 7.32 -17.16 -4.41
N ASP A 146 8.12 -18.11 -3.94
CA ASP A 146 7.68 -19.26 -3.16
C ASP A 146 8.66 -19.58 -2.03
N PHE A 147 8.14 -19.80 -0.81
CA PHE A 147 8.92 -20.24 0.34
C PHE A 147 9.11 -21.76 0.44
N GLY A 148 8.51 -22.52 -0.49
CA GLY A 148 8.57 -23.98 -0.55
C GLY A 148 7.82 -24.65 0.61
N GLY A 149 7.86 -25.99 0.66
CA GLY A 149 7.10 -26.77 1.66
C GLY A 149 7.48 -26.49 3.11
N GLY A 150 8.75 -26.09 3.36
CA GLY A 150 9.25 -25.72 4.68
C GLY A 150 8.96 -24.28 5.10
N GLY A 151 8.51 -23.41 4.18
CA GLY A 151 8.14 -22.03 4.48
C GLY A 151 9.32 -21.09 4.80
N SER A 152 10.57 -21.52 4.61
CA SER A 152 11.79 -20.75 4.91
C SER A 152 12.73 -20.57 3.71
N ASN A 153 12.46 -21.20 2.57
CA ASN A 153 13.27 -21.03 1.36
C ASN A 153 12.89 -19.74 0.64
N PHE A 154 13.64 -19.31 -0.37
CA PHE A 154 13.24 -18.18 -1.20
C PHE A 154 13.47 -18.53 -2.68
N HIS A 155 12.49 -19.18 -3.29
CA HIS A 155 12.49 -19.48 -4.71
C HIS A 155 11.83 -18.32 -5.45
N HIS A 156 12.48 -17.78 -6.48
CA HIS A 156 11.92 -16.71 -7.29
C HIS A 156 12.10 -16.97 -8.79
N SER A 157 11.21 -16.41 -9.58
CA SER A 157 11.29 -16.45 -11.05
C SER A 157 10.77 -15.14 -11.62
N TRP A 158 11.49 -14.59 -12.60
CA TRP A 158 11.08 -13.40 -13.33
C TRP A 158 10.20 -13.77 -14.52
N TRP A 159 9.13 -13.00 -14.73
CA TRP A 159 8.22 -13.13 -15.86
C TRP A 159 8.03 -11.76 -16.52
N PRO A 160 8.54 -11.55 -17.75
CA PRO A 160 8.33 -10.31 -18.47
C PRO A 160 6.85 -10.16 -18.84
N ARG A 161 6.34 -8.93 -18.81
CA ARG A 161 4.95 -8.62 -19.22
C ARG A 161 4.85 -7.43 -20.17
N GLY A 162 5.80 -6.50 -20.13
CA GLY A 162 5.80 -5.35 -21.02
C GLY A 162 7.01 -5.29 -21.93
N PRO A 163 7.24 -4.10 -22.54
CA PRO A 163 8.33 -3.88 -23.47
C PRO A 163 9.69 -4.22 -22.83
N GLU A 164 10.55 -4.89 -23.61
CA GLU A 164 11.88 -5.28 -23.16
C GLU A 164 12.75 -4.04 -22.84
N GLU A 165 12.44 -2.92 -23.48
CA GLU A 165 13.08 -1.62 -23.31
C GLU A 165 12.94 -1.07 -21.88
N LEU A 166 11.87 -1.43 -21.15
CA LEU A 166 11.69 -1.01 -19.75
C LEU A 166 12.49 -1.88 -18.77
N ASN A 167 12.91 -3.08 -19.19
CA ASN A 167 13.70 -3.99 -18.35
C ASN A 167 15.21 -3.65 -18.43
N THR A 168 15.54 -2.39 -18.13
CA THR A 168 16.91 -1.88 -18.16
C THR A 168 17.75 -2.39 -16.99
N GLN A 169 19.07 -2.21 -17.05
CA GLN A 169 19.96 -2.62 -15.96
C GLN A 169 19.67 -1.82 -14.68
N GLU A 170 19.39 -0.52 -14.80
CA GLU A 170 19.06 0.35 -13.67
C GLU A 170 17.79 -0.13 -12.94
N PHE A 171 16.77 -0.55 -13.70
CA PHE A 171 15.56 -1.15 -13.13
C PHE A 171 15.88 -2.45 -12.37
N ARG A 172 16.74 -3.31 -12.92
CA ARG A 172 17.11 -4.58 -12.27
C ARG A 172 17.86 -4.35 -10.96
N ASP A 173 18.73 -3.36 -10.92
CA ASP A 173 19.48 -2.99 -9.71
C ASP A 173 18.53 -2.41 -8.64
N GLU A 174 17.57 -1.55 -9.03
CA GLU A 174 16.54 -1.03 -8.13
C GLU A 174 15.63 -2.15 -7.61
N LEU A 175 15.14 -3.03 -8.49
CA LEU A 175 14.34 -4.20 -8.13
C LEU A 175 15.08 -5.11 -7.14
N GLY A 176 16.37 -5.34 -7.35
CA GLY A 176 17.22 -6.07 -6.43
C GLY A 176 17.22 -5.44 -5.04
N SER A 177 17.44 -4.12 -4.96
CA SER A 177 17.41 -3.39 -3.68
C SER A 177 16.03 -3.44 -3.01
N VAL A 178 14.93 -3.37 -3.77
CA VAL A 178 13.56 -3.49 -3.23
C VAL A 178 13.31 -4.88 -2.68
N VAL A 179 13.65 -5.93 -3.44
CA VAL A 179 13.47 -7.32 -3.00
C VAL A 179 14.31 -7.62 -1.77
N ASP A 180 15.57 -7.18 -1.72
CA ASP A 180 16.44 -7.38 -0.57
C ASP A 180 15.88 -6.72 0.71
N GLU A 181 15.30 -5.53 0.58
CA GLU A 181 14.65 -4.85 1.71
C GLU A 181 13.39 -5.60 2.17
N LEU A 182 12.54 -6.03 1.23
CA LEU A 182 11.35 -6.82 1.54
C LEU A 182 11.72 -8.17 2.20
N ARG A 183 12.87 -8.76 1.85
CA ARG A 183 13.40 -9.99 2.46
C ARG A 183 13.82 -9.82 3.92
N ARG A 184 13.99 -8.59 4.41
CA ARG A 184 14.24 -8.31 5.83
C ARG A 184 12.93 -8.27 6.63
N SER A 185 11.78 -8.11 5.96
CA SER A 185 10.46 -7.95 6.57
C SER A 185 9.46 -9.01 6.05
N VAL A 186 8.50 -8.62 5.20
CA VAL A 186 7.36 -9.43 4.74
C VAL A 186 7.78 -10.64 3.91
N LEU A 187 8.90 -10.58 3.19
CA LEU A 187 9.42 -11.66 2.34
C LEU A 187 10.56 -12.47 3.00
N LYS A 188 10.73 -12.37 4.31
CA LYS A 188 11.76 -13.14 5.03
C LYS A 188 11.50 -14.64 5.01
N ASP A 189 10.27 -15.02 5.39
CA ASP A 189 9.77 -16.39 5.44
C ASP A 189 8.23 -16.37 5.50
N LEU A 190 7.58 -17.52 5.34
CA LEU A 190 6.13 -17.64 5.34
C LEU A 190 5.50 -17.21 6.68
N SER A 191 6.19 -17.43 7.80
CA SER A 191 5.69 -17.05 9.13
C SER A 191 5.69 -15.53 9.31
N SER A 192 6.74 -14.88 8.82
CA SER A 192 6.90 -13.42 8.79
C SER A 192 5.86 -12.79 7.87
N MET A 193 5.65 -13.37 6.68
CA MET A 193 4.57 -12.95 5.77
C MET A 193 3.20 -13.04 6.44
N ARG A 194 2.87 -14.18 7.09
CA ARG A 194 1.60 -14.36 7.80
C ARG A 194 1.38 -13.30 8.87
N ARG A 195 2.40 -13.08 9.70
CA ARG A 195 2.38 -12.07 10.77
C ARG A 195 2.15 -10.66 10.19
N TYR A 196 2.87 -10.33 9.12
CA TYR A 196 2.75 -9.03 8.47
C TYR A 196 1.35 -8.83 7.88
N CYS A 197 0.84 -9.83 7.14
CA CYS A 197 -0.47 -9.80 6.49
C CYS A 197 -1.62 -9.61 7.47
N TRP A 198 -1.66 -10.40 8.54
CA TRP A 198 -2.68 -10.24 9.59
C TRP A 198 -2.52 -8.96 10.41
N GLY A 199 -1.37 -8.29 10.26
CA GLY A 199 -1.01 -7.10 11.00
C GLY A 199 -1.27 -5.78 10.30
N HIS A 200 -1.15 -5.71 8.98
CA HIS A 200 -1.00 -4.45 8.25
C HIS A 200 -2.15 -4.11 7.31
N SER A 201 -3.33 -4.73 7.48
CA SER A 201 -4.47 -4.58 6.56
C SER A 201 -4.08 -4.92 5.11
N GLY A 202 -4.82 -4.42 4.12
CA GLY A 202 -4.50 -4.65 2.71
C GLY A 202 -5.15 -5.90 2.15
N GLU A 203 -6.22 -6.38 2.79
CA GLU A 203 -7.05 -7.47 2.28
C GLU A 203 -7.59 -7.14 0.89
N ILE A 204 -7.15 -7.91 -0.12
CA ILE A 204 -7.63 -7.77 -1.50
C ILE A 204 -8.51 -8.96 -1.87
N LYS A 205 -9.59 -8.69 -2.61
CA LYS A 205 -10.48 -9.71 -3.16
C LYS A 205 -9.89 -10.28 -4.45
N GLY A 206 -10.22 -11.55 -4.76
CA GLY A 206 -9.82 -12.21 -6.01
C GLY A 206 -9.04 -13.52 -5.84
N GLY A 207 -8.81 -13.97 -4.61
CA GLY A 207 -8.26 -15.31 -4.35
C GLY A 207 -9.34 -16.39 -4.49
N VAL A 208 -9.01 -17.51 -5.15
CA VAL A 208 -9.95 -18.63 -5.37
C VAL A 208 -10.14 -19.48 -4.10
N CYS A 209 -9.11 -19.59 -3.26
CA CYS A 209 -9.12 -20.49 -2.09
C CYS A 209 -8.76 -19.80 -0.75
N CYS A 210 -8.21 -18.59 -0.77
CA CYS A 210 -7.68 -17.93 0.42
C CYS A 210 -7.63 -16.40 0.28
N GLN A 211 -7.56 -15.73 1.43
CA GLN A 211 -7.42 -14.28 1.53
C GLN A 211 -6.04 -13.85 1.04
N ASN A 212 -6.00 -13.00 0.01
CA ASN A 212 -4.79 -12.35 -0.47
C ASN A 212 -4.61 -10.98 0.18
N TYR A 213 -3.38 -10.52 0.26
CA TYR A 213 -3.02 -9.21 0.78
C TYR A 213 -2.21 -8.44 -0.26
N GLY A 214 -2.51 -7.16 -0.45
CA GLY A 214 -1.86 -6.28 -1.41
C GLY A 214 -1.11 -5.17 -0.70
N TYR A 215 0.13 -4.94 -1.12
CA TYR A 215 0.97 -3.83 -0.65
C TYR A 215 1.63 -3.12 -1.82
N VAL A 216 1.71 -1.80 -1.72
CA VAL A 216 2.33 -0.93 -2.72
C VAL A 216 3.62 -0.37 -2.15
N VAL A 217 4.69 -0.43 -2.95
CA VAL A 217 5.96 0.25 -2.71
C VAL A 217 6.19 1.20 -3.87
N GLU A 218 6.42 2.47 -3.56
CA GLU A 218 6.69 3.50 -4.56
C GLU A 218 8.15 3.93 -4.45
N THR A 219 8.84 3.91 -5.59
CA THR A 219 10.16 4.55 -5.76
C THR A 219 9.99 5.80 -6.62
N ASP A 220 11.09 6.50 -6.90
CA ASP A 220 11.07 7.68 -7.74
C ASP A 220 10.57 7.32 -9.16
N ARG A 221 11.07 6.22 -9.72
CA ARG A 221 10.79 5.79 -11.10
C ARG A 221 9.78 4.66 -11.22
N CYS A 222 9.72 3.75 -10.25
CA CYS A 222 8.90 2.54 -10.35
C CYS A 222 7.82 2.48 -9.28
N LEU A 223 6.79 1.69 -9.60
CA LEU A 223 5.71 1.32 -8.71
C LEU A 223 5.69 -0.20 -8.60
N TYR A 224 5.80 -0.71 -7.39
CA TYR A 224 5.83 -2.13 -7.09
C TYR A 224 4.55 -2.53 -6.36
N ARG A 225 3.84 -3.53 -6.88
CA ARG A 225 2.63 -4.09 -6.26
C ARG A 225 2.91 -5.50 -5.80
N LEU A 226 3.05 -5.68 -4.49
CA LEU A 226 3.26 -6.96 -3.85
C LEU A 226 1.92 -7.58 -3.46
N ARG A 227 1.59 -8.71 -4.09
CA ARG A 227 0.51 -9.60 -3.65
C ARG A 227 1.10 -10.72 -2.79
N CYS A 228 0.60 -10.87 -1.58
CA CYS A 228 0.94 -11.95 -0.66
C CYS A 228 -0.22 -12.94 -0.52
N ASN A 229 0.12 -14.22 -0.61
CA ASN A 229 -0.74 -15.35 -0.29
C ASN A 229 -0.14 -16.11 0.91
N PRO A 230 -0.65 -15.90 2.13
CA PRO A 230 -0.14 -16.58 3.33
C PRO A 230 -0.57 -18.06 3.45
N ALA A 231 -1.42 -18.57 2.55
CA ALA A 231 -1.88 -19.96 2.56
C ALA A 231 -0.85 -20.91 1.91
N GLN A 232 -0.87 -22.18 2.33
CA GLN A 232 -0.06 -23.24 1.71
C GLN A 232 -0.78 -23.83 0.50
N GLY A 233 -0.05 -24.10 -0.58
CA GLY A 233 -0.54 -24.85 -1.75
C GLY A 233 -0.57 -24.07 -3.07
N ASP A 234 -0.20 -22.79 -3.07
CA ASP A 234 0.04 -21.96 -4.25
C ASP A 234 1.30 -21.10 -4.02
N TYR A 235 1.75 -20.35 -5.02
CA TYR A 235 2.83 -19.39 -4.88
C TYR A 235 2.49 -18.33 -3.82
N HIS A 236 3.46 -18.10 -2.94
CA HIS A 236 3.26 -17.28 -1.74
C HIS A 236 3.30 -15.78 -2.04
N ALA A 237 3.99 -15.32 -3.09
CA ALA A 237 4.00 -13.90 -3.44
C ALA A 237 4.18 -13.63 -4.93
N TYR A 238 3.62 -12.50 -5.36
CA TYR A 238 3.78 -11.94 -6.71
C TYR A 238 4.11 -10.45 -6.59
N LEU A 239 5.25 -10.03 -7.13
CA LEU A 239 5.67 -8.63 -7.14
C LEU A 239 5.55 -8.08 -8.55
N GLY A 240 4.46 -7.38 -8.84
CA GLY A 240 4.27 -6.66 -10.12
C GLY A 240 5.13 -5.41 -10.14
N CYS A 241 5.87 -5.20 -11.25
CA CYS A 241 6.76 -4.07 -11.44
C CYS A 241 6.22 -3.18 -12.56
N PHE A 242 6.07 -1.89 -12.29
CA PHE A 242 5.52 -0.91 -13.21
C PHE A 242 6.42 0.32 -13.28
N ASP A 243 6.68 0.87 -14.46
CA ASP A 243 7.39 2.14 -14.63
C ASP A 243 6.38 3.30 -14.58
N LYS A 244 6.63 4.28 -13.71
CA LYS A 244 5.72 5.42 -13.50
C LYS A 244 5.73 6.39 -14.67
N GLN A 245 6.82 6.47 -15.43
CA GLN A 245 6.94 7.34 -16.60
C GLN A 245 6.29 6.72 -17.84
N ALA A 246 6.31 5.40 -17.92
CA ALA A 246 5.63 4.65 -18.97
C ALA A 246 4.11 4.53 -18.75
N GLN A 247 3.60 4.89 -17.57
CA GLN A 247 2.17 4.86 -17.29
C GLN A 247 1.45 5.88 -18.17
N LYS A 248 0.62 5.39 -19.09
CA LYS A 248 -0.18 6.22 -19.98
C LYS A 248 -1.26 6.93 -19.15
N GLN A 249 -1.32 8.25 -19.26
CA GLN A 249 -2.38 9.05 -18.64
C GLN A 249 -3.74 8.58 -19.17
N ILE A 250 -4.72 8.39 -18.27
CA ILE A 250 -6.09 8.16 -18.70
C ILE A 250 -6.61 9.46 -19.32
N ILE A 251 -7.04 9.37 -20.57
CA ILE A 251 -7.52 10.49 -21.37
C ILE A 251 -9.01 10.73 -21.13
N GLY A 252 -9.76 9.65 -20.93
CA GLY A 252 -11.15 9.72 -20.54
C GLY A 252 -11.72 8.37 -20.14
N ARG A 253 -12.86 8.40 -19.48
CA ARG A 253 -13.61 7.25 -18.99
C ARG A 253 -15.02 7.29 -19.56
N VAL A 254 -15.57 6.13 -19.88
CA VAL A 254 -16.98 5.98 -20.23
C VAL A 254 -17.65 5.00 -19.28
N THR A 255 -18.94 5.19 -19.02
CA THR A 255 -19.74 4.33 -18.15
C THR A 255 -21.12 4.12 -18.75
N PHE A 256 -21.64 2.90 -18.65
CA PHE A 256 -22.97 2.53 -19.14
C PHE A 256 -23.94 2.25 -18.00
N ALA A 257 -25.25 2.27 -18.27
CA ALA A 257 -26.27 1.92 -17.26
C ALA A 257 -26.13 0.50 -16.68
N SER A 258 -25.44 -0.40 -17.41
CA SER A 258 -25.11 -1.76 -16.94
C SER A 258 -24.10 -1.79 -15.79
N GLY A 259 -23.46 -0.65 -15.46
CA GLY A 259 -22.38 -0.56 -14.49
C GLY A 259 -21.00 -0.89 -15.07
N VAL A 260 -20.91 -1.17 -16.38
CA VAL A 260 -19.64 -1.35 -17.07
C VAL A 260 -18.97 0.02 -17.24
N SER A 261 -17.70 0.10 -16.86
CA SER A 261 -16.84 1.28 -17.05
C SER A 261 -15.60 0.89 -17.85
N GLU A 262 -15.21 1.73 -18.79
CA GLU A 262 -14.00 1.58 -19.60
C GLU A 262 -13.16 2.86 -19.59
N ASP A 263 -11.86 2.71 -19.36
CA ASP A 263 -10.88 3.79 -19.30
C ASP A 263 -10.03 3.78 -20.57
N PHE A 264 -9.86 4.94 -21.19
CA PHE A 264 -9.14 5.11 -22.44
C PHE A 264 -7.82 5.84 -22.21
N THR A 265 -6.76 5.34 -22.82
CA THR A 265 -5.43 5.97 -22.88
C THR A 265 -5.02 6.32 -24.31
N ASP A 266 -5.78 5.88 -25.31
CA ASP A 266 -5.64 6.27 -26.71
C ASP A 266 -6.70 7.36 -27.02
N PRO A 267 -6.29 8.58 -27.39
CA PRO A 267 -7.23 9.67 -27.64
C PRO A 267 -8.14 9.39 -28.83
N GLN A 268 -7.64 8.74 -29.88
CA GLN A 268 -8.43 8.45 -31.08
C GLN A 268 -9.46 7.36 -30.81
N LYS A 269 -9.12 6.35 -30.01
CA LYS A 269 -10.08 5.33 -29.57
C LYS A 269 -11.18 5.95 -28.70
N TYR A 270 -10.80 6.81 -27.74
CA TYR A 270 -11.75 7.52 -26.88
C TYR A 270 -12.75 8.38 -27.68
N LEU A 271 -12.24 9.26 -28.55
CA LEU A 271 -13.06 10.13 -29.38
C LEU A 271 -13.98 9.33 -30.33
N ARG A 272 -13.52 8.18 -30.84
CA ARG A 272 -14.35 7.29 -31.64
C ARG A 272 -15.50 6.70 -30.83
N THR A 273 -15.22 6.16 -29.65
CA THR A 273 -16.26 5.59 -28.77
C THR A 273 -17.30 6.65 -28.40
N LEU A 274 -16.88 7.87 -28.08
CA LEU A 274 -17.82 8.98 -27.83
C LEU A 274 -18.72 9.22 -29.05
N ARG A 275 -18.15 9.33 -30.25
CA ARG A 275 -18.93 9.56 -31.48
C ARG A 275 -19.97 8.46 -31.75
N GLU A 276 -19.65 7.22 -31.40
CA GLU A 276 -20.53 6.06 -31.64
C GLU A 276 -21.63 5.93 -30.57
N GLU A 277 -21.31 6.14 -29.30
CA GLU A 277 -22.21 5.86 -28.17
C GLU A 277 -22.99 7.08 -27.66
N LEU A 278 -22.43 8.29 -27.77
CA LEU A 278 -23.04 9.53 -27.25
C LEU A 278 -24.44 9.81 -27.82
N PRO A 279 -24.75 9.57 -29.12
CA PRO A 279 -26.11 9.75 -29.64
C PRO A 279 -27.16 8.84 -28.98
N TYR A 280 -26.73 7.70 -28.44
CA TYR A 280 -27.61 6.72 -27.81
C TYR A 280 -27.65 6.84 -26.28
N HIS A 281 -26.99 7.86 -25.69
CA HIS A 281 -26.97 8.07 -24.25
C HIS A 281 -28.34 8.05 -23.55
N PRO A 282 -29.49 8.48 -24.14
CA PRO A 282 -30.77 8.43 -23.45
C PRO A 282 -31.28 7.00 -23.25
N THR A 283 -30.87 6.06 -24.10
CA THR A 283 -31.33 4.66 -24.07
C THR A 283 -30.33 3.73 -23.40
N THR A 284 -29.03 4.01 -23.53
CA THR A 284 -27.95 3.21 -22.94
C THR A 284 -27.52 3.69 -21.55
N GLY A 285 -27.95 4.89 -21.15
CA GLY A 285 -27.47 5.58 -19.95
C GLY A 285 -25.96 5.84 -19.99
N PHE A 286 -25.42 6.00 -21.21
CA PHE A 286 -24.03 6.31 -21.45
C PHE A 286 -23.63 7.63 -20.78
N ARG A 287 -22.48 7.60 -20.11
CA ARG A 287 -21.84 8.73 -19.44
C ARG A 287 -20.38 8.76 -19.80
N TYR A 288 -19.79 9.94 -19.80
CA TYR A 288 -18.36 10.08 -20.03
C TYR A 288 -17.73 11.16 -19.16
N GLU A 289 -16.44 10.97 -18.91
CA GLU A 289 -15.59 11.90 -18.19
C GLU A 289 -14.28 12.05 -18.97
N THR A 290 -13.96 13.28 -19.37
CA THR A 290 -12.66 13.59 -20.02
C THR A 290 -11.66 14.00 -18.94
N LEU A 291 -10.56 13.27 -18.86
CA LEU A 291 -9.56 13.36 -17.78
C LEU A 291 -8.21 13.95 -18.25
N THR A 292 -8.04 14.12 -19.55
CA THR A 292 -6.86 14.78 -20.12
C THR A 292 -6.97 16.31 -20.06
N ASP A 293 -5.82 16.97 -19.90
CA ASP A 293 -5.67 18.42 -20.08
C ASP A 293 -5.33 18.81 -21.53
N ASP A 294 -5.26 17.84 -22.45
CA ASP A 294 -5.02 18.10 -23.87
C ASP A 294 -6.16 18.93 -24.49
N PRO A 295 -5.88 20.16 -24.94
CA PRO A 295 -6.91 21.08 -25.44
C PRO A 295 -7.58 20.56 -26.72
N GLU A 296 -6.87 19.82 -27.58
CA GLU A 296 -7.46 19.29 -28.81
C GLU A 296 -8.50 18.22 -28.51
N ILE A 297 -8.22 17.36 -27.52
CA ILE A 297 -9.14 16.32 -27.10
C ILE A 297 -10.35 16.92 -26.40
N ARG A 298 -10.15 17.85 -25.46
CA ARG A 298 -11.26 18.52 -24.76
C ARG A 298 -12.17 19.25 -25.73
N LYS A 299 -11.59 19.99 -26.68
CA LYS A 299 -12.39 20.66 -27.72
C LYS A 299 -13.16 19.66 -28.58
N ALA A 300 -12.52 18.58 -29.03
CA ALA A 300 -13.19 17.58 -29.86
C ALA A 300 -14.37 16.91 -29.14
N VAL A 301 -14.26 16.68 -27.82
CA VAL A 301 -15.37 16.17 -27.01
C VAL A 301 -16.50 17.19 -26.90
N ASP A 302 -16.19 18.45 -26.58
CA ASP A 302 -17.20 19.51 -26.50
C ASP A 302 -17.87 19.71 -27.88
N ASP A 303 -17.13 19.67 -28.99
CA ASP A 303 -17.69 19.75 -30.35
C ASP A 303 -18.74 18.65 -30.60
N MET A 304 -18.49 17.41 -30.17
CA MET A 304 -19.47 16.33 -30.28
C MET A 304 -20.69 16.53 -29.38
N LEU A 305 -20.49 17.14 -28.21
CA LEU A 305 -21.57 17.44 -27.28
C LEU A 305 -22.49 18.55 -27.81
N TYR A 306 -21.93 19.63 -28.36
CA TYR A 306 -22.71 20.69 -28.99
C TYR A 306 -23.46 20.16 -30.23
N ASP A 307 -22.79 19.36 -31.07
CA ASP A 307 -23.41 18.75 -32.27
C ASP A 307 -24.59 17.83 -31.90
N LEU A 308 -24.50 17.09 -30.80
CA LEU A 308 -25.62 16.30 -30.26
C LEU A 308 -26.88 17.14 -30.00
N TYR A 309 -26.72 18.39 -29.59
CA TYR A 309 -27.83 19.34 -29.36
C TYR A 309 -28.11 20.25 -30.57
N GLY A 310 -27.43 20.03 -31.70
CA GLY A 310 -27.57 20.82 -32.93
C GLY A 310 -26.98 22.22 -32.83
N GLU A 311 -26.03 22.43 -31.92
CA GLU A 311 -25.32 23.69 -31.70
C GLU A 311 -23.87 23.59 -32.22
N GLU A 312 -23.26 24.73 -32.53
CA GLU A 312 -21.82 24.81 -32.78
C GLU A 312 -21.10 25.20 -31.49
N ASN A 313 -19.99 24.54 -31.19
CA ASN A 313 -19.17 24.87 -30.03
C ASN A 313 -18.61 26.31 -30.16
N PRO A 314 -19.00 27.26 -29.30
CA PRO A 314 -18.59 28.65 -29.41
C PRO A 314 -17.16 28.90 -28.91
N ARG A 315 -16.54 27.91 -28.26
CA ARG A 315 -15.21 28.06 -27.66
C ARG A 315 -14.11 27.72 -28.67
N PRO A 316 -13.22 28.67 -29.01
CA PRO A 316 -12.04 28.39 -29.83
C PRO A 316 -11.01 27.55 -29.05
N LEU A 317 -10.03 26.97 -29.74
CA LEU A 317 -9.09 26.01 -29.15
C LEU A 317 -8.25 26.62 -28.01
N GLU A 318 -7.94 27.91 -28.10
CA GLU A 318 -7.16 28.66 -27.13
C GLU A 318 -7.81 28.69 -25.74
N ASP A 319 -9.14 28.63 -25.67
CA ASP A 319 -9.91 28.62 -24.41
C ASP A 319 -9.71 27.31 -23.62
N TYR A 320 -9.26 26.25 -24.28
CA TYR A 320 -9.00 24.96 -23.65
C TYR A 320 -7.56 24.84 -23.10
N GLY A 321 -6.64 25.73 -23.50
CA GLY A 321 -5.21 25.68 -23.11
C GLY A 321 -4.87 26.40 -21.81
N SER A 322 -5.82 27.09 -21.17
CA SER A 322 -5.57 27.83 -19.93
C SER A 322 -5.85 26.97 -18.69
N SER A 323 -4.79 26.38 -18.11
CA SER A 323 -4.85 25.67 -16.82
C SER A 323 -5.49 26.54 -15.74
N GLY A 324 -6.73 26.25 -15.38
CA GLY A 324 -7.43 26.95 -14.30
C GLY A 324 -8.92 26.65 -14.15
N MET A 325 -9.58 26.09 -15.16
CA MET A 325 -10.99 25.65 -15.04
C MET A 325 -11.06 24.13 -15.16
N MET A 326 -11.15 23.46 -14.00
CA MET A 326 -11.85 22.17 -13.89
C MET A 326 -13.23 22.37 -14.50
N GLY A 327 -13.45 21.82 -15.68
CA GLY A 327 -14.70 22.02 -16.40
C GLY A 327 -14.60 21.57 -17.84
N GLY A 328 -14.20 20.33 -18.07
CA GLY A 328 -14.73 19.60 -19.22
C GLY A 328 -16.22 19.35 -18.94
N MET A 329 -17.09 19.54 -19.92
CA MET A 329 -18.49 19.15 -19.77
C MET A 329 -18.54 17.62 -19.72
N SER A 330 -19.04 17.08 -18.61
CA SER A 330 -19.34 15.65 -18.45
C SER A 330 -20.85 15.42 -18.47
N LEU A 331 -21.25 14.25 -18.95
CA LEU A 331 -22.65 13.81 -19.08
C LEU A 331 -22.89 12.57 -18.24
#